data_AF-A0A7V7XDG1-F1
#
_entry.id   AF-A0A7V7XDG1-F1
#
_cell.length_a   1.000
_cell.length_b   1.000
_cell.length_c   1.000
_cell.angle_alpha   90.00
_cell.angle_beta   90.00
_cell.angle_gamma   90.00
#
_symmetry.space_group_name_H-M   'P 1'
#
loop_
_entity.id
_entity.type
_entity.pdbx_description
1 polymer ?
#
loop_
_entity_poly.entity_id
_entity_poly.type
_entity_poly.pdbx_seq_one_letter_code
_entity_poly.pdbx_strand_id
1 'polypeptide(L)' 'MPDGKATIEANAIYSRREAAQALGVSLSTLKKLVDLGYLDVSQPPGMRRIFIKGSSILDMLDRTTLHVVERERLF' A
#
# COMPACT_ATOMS: atom_id res chain seq x y z
N MET A 1 11.87 19.73 -3.41
CA MET A 1 11.98 18.26 -3.33
C MET A 1 10.99 17.74 -4.36
N PRO A 2 11.38 16.94 -5.37
CA PRO A 2 10.37 16.40 -6.27
C PRO A 2 9.41 15.55 -5.44
N ASP A 3 8.10 15.73 -5.65
CA ASP A 3 7.00 15.02 -5.00
C ASP A 3 6.97 13.54 -5.43
N GLY A 4 8.10 12.86 -5.21
CA GLY A 4 8.42 11.55 -5.78
C GLY A 4 7.49 10.49 -5.23
N LYS A 5 6.36 10.29 -5.92
CA LYS A 5 5.66 9.00 -5.91
C LYS A 5 6.72 7.95 -6.20
N ALA A 6 7.09 7.17 -5.18
CA ALA A 6 7.98 6.05 -5.38
C ALA A 6 7.29 5.11 -6.37
N THR A 7 7.93 4.87 -7.52
CA THR A 7 7.43 3.88 -8.48
C THR A 7 7.37 2.52 -7.78
N ILE A 8 6.18 1.92 -7.76
CA ILE A 8 6.00 0.57 -7.22
C ILE A 8 6.38 -0.40 -8.33
N GLU A 9 7.44 -1.17 -8.09
CA GLU A 9 7.98 -2.15 -9.02
C GLU A 9 7.34 -3.52 -8.79
N ALA A 10 6.68 -4.08 -9.79
CA ALA A 10 5.86 -5.29 -9.64
C ALA A 10 6.63 -6.50 -9.06
N ASN A 11 7.91 -6.64 -9.40
CA ASN A 11 8.76 -7.76 -8.96
C ASN A 11 9.56 -7.47 -7.69
N ALA A 12 9.50 -6.25 -7.16
CA ALA A 12 10.18 -5.91 -5.92
C ALA A 12 9.44 -6.46 -4.70
N ILE A 13 10.19 -6.72 -3.64
CA ILE A 13 9.67 -7.14 -2.34
C ILE A 13 9.83 -5.97 -1.37
N TYR A 14 8.73 -5.58 -0.77
CA TYR A 14 8.64 -4.47 0.16
C TYR A 14 8.45 -4.99 1.59
N SER A 15 9.20 -4.42 2.52
CA SER A 15 8.83 -4.45 3.93
C SER A 15 7.56 -3.62 4.17
N ARG A 16 6.93 -3.80 5.34
CA ARG A 16 5.81 -2.94 5.75
C ARG A 16 6.12 -1.44 5.70
N ARG A 17 7.34 -1.03 6.09
CA ARG A 17 7.69 0.40 6.09
C ARG A 17 7.78 0.95 4.68
N GLU A 18 8.42 0.20 3.78
CA GLU A 18 8.58 0.62 2.39
C GLU A 18 7.22 0.64 1.67
N ALA A 19 6.36 -0.36 1.89
CA ALA A 19 5.03 -0.38 1.29
C ALA A 19 4.15 0.79 1.77
N ALA A 20 4.19 1.12 3.07
CA ALA A 20 3.43 2.26 3.61
C ALA A 20 3.93 3.59 3.02
N GLN A 21 5.25 3.73 2.88
CA GLN A 21 5.87 4.90 2.26
C GLN A 21 5.50 5.01 0.78
N ALA A 22 5.55 3.91 0.03
CA ALA A 22 5.20 3.89 -1.39
C ALA A 22 3.73 4.28 -1.63
N LEU A 23 2.82 3.82 -0.75
CA LEU A 23 1.40 4.16 -0.80
C LEU A 23 1.07 5.55 -0.23
N GLY A 24 2.02 6.22 0.44
CA GLY A 24 1.77 7.49 1.11
C GLY A 24 0.79 7.38 2.29
N VAL A 25 0.75 6.23 2.97
CA VAL A 25 -0.17 5.96 4.10
C VAL A 25 0.59 5.67 5.40
N SER A 26 -0.12 5.73 6.52
CA SER A 26 0.45 5.34 7.81
C SER A 26 0.67 3.83 7.91
N LEU A 27 1.58 3.39 8.79
CA LEU A 27 1.80 1.97 9.10
C LEU A 27 0.54 1.28 9.64
N SER A 28 -0.30 1.99 10.38
CA SER A 28 -1.56 1.45 10.90
C SER A 28 -2.60 1.27 9.80
N THR A 29 -2.67 2.20 8.82
CA THR A 29 -3.47 2.02 7.60
C THR A 29 -3.00 0.81 6.82
N LEU A 30 -1.70 0.67 6.58
CA LEU A 30 -1.16 -0.52 5.90
C LEU A 30 -1.49 -1.82 6.64
N LYS A 31 -1.38 -1.82 7.98
CA LYS A 31 -1.77 -2.99 8.78
C LYS A 31 -3.23 -3.37 8.53
N LYS A 32 -4.15 -2.40 8.53
CA LYS A 32 -5.57 -2.65 8.24
C LYS A 32 -5.76 -3.25 6.84
N LEU A 33 -5.05 -2.75 5.83
CA LEU A 33 -5.13 -3.30 4.47
C LEU A 33 -4.72 -4.77 4.42
N VAL A 34 -3.63 -5.13 5.12
CA VAL A 34 -3.18 -6.53 5.24
C VAL A 34 -4.20 -7.37 6.01
N ASP A 35 -4.67 -6.90 7.17
CA ASP A 35 -5.62 -7.64 8.00
C ASP A 35 -6.97 -7.88 7.28
N LEU A 36 -7.38 -6.94 6.42
CA LEU A 36 -8.59 -7.02 5.60
C LEU A 36 -8.39 -7.84 4.30
N GLY A 37 -7.18 -8.34 4.04
CA GLY A 37 -6.88 -9.18 2.86
C GLY A 37 -6.75 -8.40 1.55
N TYR A 38 -6.58 -7.07 1.59
CA TYR A 38 -6.34 -6.28 0.38
C TYR A 38 -4.93 -6.41 -0.17
N LEU A 39 -3.98 -6.88 0.64
CA LEU A 39 -2.60 -7.11 0.26
C LEU A 39 -2.20 -8.55 0.57
N ASP A 40 -1.64 -9.23 -0.43
CA ASP A 40 -1.03 -10.53 -0.27
C ASP A 40 0.34 -10.36 0.40
N VAL A 41 0.50 -11.06 1.51
CA VAL A 41 1.71 -11.01 2.32
C VAL A 41 2.28 -12.41 2.48
N SER A 42 3.60 -12.50 2.45
CA SER A 42 4.31 -13.71 2.83
C SER A 42 4.96 -13.51 4.19
N GLN A 43 4.85 -14.52 5.06
CA GLN A 43 5.55 -14.57 6.33
C GLN A 43 6.32 -15.89 6.39
N PRO A 44 7.62 -15.89 6.08
CA PRO A 44 8.44 -17.10 6.16
C PRO A 44 8.41 -17.70 7.57
N PRO A 45 8.38 -19.04 7.71
CA PRO A 45 8.43 -19.71 9.01
C PRO A 45 9.62 -19.23 9.86
N GLY A 46 9.38 -18.97 11.14
CA GLY A 46 10.40 -18.47 12.06
C GLY A 46 10.68 -16.96 11.96
N MET A 47 10.07 -16.24 11.00
CA MET A 47 10.24 -14.80 10.87
C MET A 47 9.02 -14.02 11.37
N ARG A 48 9.26 -12.93 12.12
CA ARG A 48 8.21 -12.01 12.61
C ARG A 48 7.80 -10.95 11.58
N ARG A 49 8.60 -10.77 10.53
CA ARG A 49 8.42 -9.74 9.52
C ARG A 49 7.65 -10.33 8.34
N ILE A 50 6.73 -9.53 7.81
CA ILE A 50 5.98 -9.86 6.60
C ILE A 50 6.61 -9.12 5.42
N PHE A 51 6.46 -9.72 4.24
CA PHE A 51 6.92 -9.17 2.97
C PHE A 51 5.74 -9.04 2.00
N ILE A 52 5.71 -7.94 1.28
CA ILE A 52 4.64 -7.58 0.34
C ILE A 52 5.26 -7.49 -1.05
N LYS A 53 4.74 -8.23 -2.03
CA LYS A 53 5.22 -8.11 -3.41
C LYS A 53 4.61 -6.89 -4.08
N GLY A 54 5.39 -6.15 -4.86
CA GLY A 54 4.91 -4.95 -5.56
C GLY A 54 3.67 -5.22 -6.43
N SER A 55 3.61 -6.38 -7.08
CA SER A 55 2.43 -6.78 -7.87
C SER A 55 1.15 -6.81 -7.04
N SER A 56 1.21 -7.26 -5.78
CA SER A 56 0.03 -7.24 -4.91
C SER A 56 -0.43 -5.82 -4.56
N ILE A 57 0.52 -4.89 -4.39
CA ILE A 57 0.19 -3.48 -4.16
C ILE A 57 -0.48 -2.89 -5.41
N LEU A 58 0.04 -3.18 -6.60
CA LEU A 58 -0.54 -2.73 -7.87
C LEU A 58 -1.93 -3.33 -8.08
N ASP A 59 -2.11 -4.64 -7.88
CA ASP A 59 -3.40 -5.32 -8.00
C ASP A 59 -4.44 -4.72 -7.04
N MET A 60 -4.03 -4.34 -5.82
CA MET A 60 -4.90 -3.67 -4.85
C MET A 60 -5.32 -2.28 -5.34
N LEU A 61 -4.37 -1.50 -5.86
CA LEU A 61 -4.67 -0.16 -6.41
C LEU A 61 -5.60 -0.25 -7.62
N ASP A 62 -5.38 -1.20 -8.52
CA ASP A 62 -6.21 -1.42 -9.71
C ASP A 62 -7.66 -1.80 -9.37
N ARG A 63 -7.87 -2.48 -8.24
CA ARG A 63 -9.21 -2.84 -7.73
C ARG A 63 -9.87 -1.74 -6.91
N THR A 64 -9.14 -0.68 -6.56
CA THR A 64 -9.65 0.38 -5.67
C THR A 64 -10.43 1.40 -6.48
N THR A 65 -11.69 1.63 -6.10
CA THR A 65 -12.53 2.68 -6.70
C THR A 65 -12.27 4.01 -6.01
N LEU A 66 -12.01 5.06 -6.79
CA LEU A 66 -11.86 6.41 -6.28
C LEU A 66 -13.24 7.06 -6.09
N HIS A 67 -13.54 7.48 -4.87
CA HIS A 67 -14.68 8.35 -4.58
C HIS A 67 -14.19 9.79 -4.45
N VAL A 68 -14.37 10.58 -5.50
CA VAL A 68 -14.07 12.02 -5.44
C VAL A 68 -15.19 12.69 -4.64
N VAL A 69 -14.86 13.14 -3.43
CA VAL A 69 -15.76 13.98 -2.65
C VAL A 69 -15.51 15.42 -3.09
N GLU A 70 -16.38 15.94 -3.96
CA GLU A 70 -16.39 17.36 -4.27
C GLU A 70 -16.72 18.12 -2.99
N ARG A 71 -15.75 18.88 -2.49
CA ARG A 71 -16.03 19.88 -1.46
C ARG A 71 -16.74 21.03 -2.16
N GLU A 72 -18.06 21.10 -2.02
CA GLU A 72 -18.81 22.30 -2.37
C GLU A 72 -18.17 23.48 -1.63
N ARG A 73 -17.67 24.45 -2.42
CA ARG A 73 -17.25 25.73 -1.89
C ARG A 73 -18.51 26.45 -1.44
N LEU A 74 -18.81 26.39 -0.14
CA LEU A 74 -19.68 27.37 0.50
C LEU A 74 -18.96 28.72 0.44
N PHE A 75 -19.45 29.59 -0.44
CA PHE A 75 -19.13 31.02 -0.45
C PHE A 75 -20.01 31.75 0.56
#